data_AF-A0A7G5ZDF5-F1
#
_entry.id   AF-A0A7G5ZDF5-F1
#
_cell.length_a   1.000
_cell.length_b   1.000
_cell.length_c   1.000
_cell.angle_alpha   90.00
_cell.angle_beta   90.00
_cell.angle_gamma   90.00
#
_symmetry.space_group_name_H-M   'P 1'
#
loop_
_entity.id
_entity.type
_entity.pdbx_description
1 polymer ?
#
loop_
_entity_poly.entity_id
_entity_poly.type
_entity_poly.pdbx_seq_one_letter_code
_entity_poly.pdbx_strand_id
1 'polypeptide(L)'
;MRQLFFAACLGGAAMPASAQAAPAPAQACLPLVNPRGWSVTVFEPGNYCLGHDLKQVPRTGWLRLPHATIPHEAMIFVGPGNVTIDMAGHSAVAAIDYGKGMTHLGGTTRTDGAPRAPREVARAITLRNGSIRTTVQAAVVMAHRWNGENLRLSNRPMGASFLVGAELSDAHGDLTRYQNTDYVLEDLTLTSDQIVVLMQGKRNIIRRCRIIGGNGALNLFGPDLVFENNEIVMTARSPAQAGGEPQVALYVEDGRNARIRNNRFVIKGQPDGAVAMAFKNSAGVVLEGNTVEGKAGLYRTVDEKSTVQVRAVTQ
;
A
#
# COMPACT_ATOMS: atom_id res chain seq x y z
N MET A 1 -58.24 37.69 36.05
CA MET A 1 -58.20 36.24 35.79
C MET A 1 -56.78 35.87 35.37
N ARG A 2 -56.03 35.18 36.24
CA ARG A 2 -54.65 34.73 36.01
C ARG A 2 -54.70 33.33 35.38
N GLN A 3 -54.13 33.16 34.19
CA GLN A 3 -53.92 31.83 33.59
C GLN A 3 -52.49 31.37 33.91
N LEU A 4 -52.38 30.22 34.60
CA LEU A 4 -51.13 29.50 34.83
C LEU A 4 -50.77 28.69 33.57
N PHE A 5 -49.54 28.81 33.09
CA PHE A 5 -48.92 27.88 32.15
C PHE A 5 -48.12 26.83 32.94
N PHE A 6 -48.49 25.56 32.81
CA PHE A 6 -47.69 24.41 33.24
C PHE A 6 -46.77 23.97 32.09
N ALA A 7 -45.46 23.97 32.32
CA ALA A 7 -44.48 23.37 31.43
C ALA A 7 -44.34 21.88 31.76
N ALA A 8 -44.61 21.01 30.78
CA ALA A 8 -44.38 19.56 30.88
C ALA A 8 -43.01 19.22 30.29
N CYS A 9 -42.13 18.65 31.12
CA CYS A 9 -40.89 18.02 30.67
C CYS A 9 -41.20 16.67 30.01
N LEU A 10 -40.90 16.53 28.72
CA LEU A 10 -40.91 15.25 28.02
C LEU A 10 -39.57 14.54 28.23
N GLY A 11 -39.61 13.37 28.86
CA GLY A 11 -38.47 12.48 29.06
C GLY A 11 -38.04 11.83 27.75
N GLY A 12 -36.73 11.86 27.47
CA GLY A 12 -36.12 11.18 26.33
C GLY A 12 -36.08 9.67 26.52
N ALA A 13 -36.61 8.94 25.54
CA ALA A 13 -36.44 7.50 25.45
C ALA A 13 -35.02 7.17 24.95
N ALA A 14 -34.27 6.41 25.75
CA ALA A 14 -32.98 5.87 25.34
C ALA A 14 -33.17 4.85 24.21
N MET A 15 -32.50 5.06 23.08
CA MET A 15 -32.46 4.11 21.98
C MET A 15 -31.74 2.82 22.40
N PRO A 16 -32.22 1.63 22.00
CA PRO A 16 -31.55 0.37 22.31
C PRO A 16 -30.21 0.28 21.57
N ALA A 17 -29.17 -0.09 22.30
CA ALA A 17 -27.86 -0.39 21.75
C ALA A 17 -27.96 -1.51 20.72
N SER A 18 -27.52 -1.22 19.49
CA SER A 18 -27.41 -2.21 18.41
C SER A 18 -26.57 -3.39 18.88
N ALA A 19 -27.18 -4.57 18.93
CA ALA A 19 -26.49 -5.82 19.19
C ALA A 19 -25.42 -6.02 18.09
N GLN A 20 -24.14 -5.92 18.48
CA GLN A 20 -23.04 -6.33 17.62
C GLN A 20 -23.20 -7.81 17.32
N ALA A 21 -23.43 -8.13 16.04
CA ALA A 21 -23.39 -9.48 15.55
C ALA A 21 -22.04 -10.11 15.95
N ALA A 22 -22.10 -11.29 16.58
CA ALA A 22 -20.91 -12.04 16.92
C ALA A 22 -20.04 -12.24 15.66
N PRO A 23 -18.71 -12.04 15.75
CA PRO A 23 -17.83 -12.25 14.60
C PRO A 23 -17.98 -13.70 14.11
N ALA A 24 -18.13 -13.86 12.81
CA ALA A 24 -18.16 -15.17 12.16
C ALA A 24 -16.94 -16.00 12.63
N PRO A 25 -17.08 -17.32 12.83
CA PRO A 25 -15.98 -18.18 13.25
C PRO A 25 -14.82 -17.99 12.26
N ALA A 26 -13.65 -17.64 12.80
CA ALA A 26 -12.44 -17.44 12.03
C ALA A 26 -12.23 -18.67 11.12
N GLN A 27 -12.23 -18.46 9.81
CA GLN A 27 -11.81 -19.49 8.87
C GLN A 27 -10.47 -20.05 9.36
N ALA A 28 -10.39 -21.37 9.49
CA ALA A 28 -9.18 -22.06 9.93
C ALA A 28 -8.00 -21.57 9.09
N CYS A 29 -7.10 -20.85 9.73
CA CYS A 29 -6.05 -20.09 9.10
C CYS A 29 -4.73 -20.86 9.29
N LEU A 30 -4.02 -21.16 8.20
CA LEU A 30 -2.78 -21.93 8.28
C LEU A 30 -1.67 -21.08 8.91
N PRO A 31 -1.06 -21.50 10.03
CA PRO A 31 -0.06 -20.69 10.70
C PRO A 31 1.22 -20.60 9.87
N LEU A 32 1.69 -19.37 9.62
CA LEU A 32 3.00 -19.09 9.05
C LEU A 32 4.00 -18.92 10.18
N VAL A 33 4.91 -19.88 10.31
CA VAL A 33 5.93 -19.92 11.35
C VAL A 33 7.28 -20.22 10.69
N ASN A 34 8.26 -19.36 10.91
CA ASN A 34 9.66 -19.65 10.61
C ASN A 34 10.46 -19.71 11.93
N PRO A 35 11.17 -20.80 12.26
CA PRO A 35 11.96 -20.89 13.49
C PRO A 35 13.00 -19.77 13.68
N ARG A 36 13.45 -19.15 12.58
CA ARG A 36 14.38 -18.01 12.62
C ARG A 36 13.67 -16.68 12.86
N GLY A 37 12.35 -16.60 12.62
CA GLY A 37 11.56 -15.39 12.77
C GLY A 37 11.95 -14.25 11.81
N TRP A 38 12.50 -14.56 10.63
CA TRP A 38 13.01 -13.55 9.69
C TRP A 38 12.14 -13.36 8.45
N SER A 39 11.58 -14.44 7.93
CA SER A 39 10.83 -14.46 6.69
C SER A 39 9.81 -15.59 6.68
N VAL A 40 8.72 -15.42 5.94
CA VAL A 40 7.77 -16.47 5.60
C VAL A 40 7.48 -16.42 4.11
N THR A 41 7.21 -17.58 3.53
CA THR A 41 7.02 -17.73 2.09
C THR A 41 5.77 -18.56 1.83
N VAL A 42 4.88 -18.05 0.97
CA VAL A 42 3.63 -18.69 0.59
C VAL A 42 3.62 -18.89 -0.92
N PHE A 43 3.44 -20.12 -1.38
CA PHE A 43 3.31 -20.44 -2.81
C PHE A 43 1.96 -21.06 -3.17
N GLU A 44 1.27 -21.65 -2.20
CA GLU A 44 -0.01 -22.29 -2.42
C GLU A 44 -1.15 -21.31 -2.12
N PRO A 45 -2.27 -21.37 -2.87
CA PRO A 45 -3.48 -20.65 -2.52
C PRO A 45 -3.99 -21.05 -1.13
N GLY A 46 -4.54 -20.09 -0.39
CA GLY A 46 -5.10 -20.37 0.93
C GLY A 46 -5.20 -19.16 1.85
N ASN A 47 -5.69 -19.42 3.06
CA ASN A 47 -5.80 -18.44 4.15
C ASN A 47 -4.72 -18.75 5.18
N TYR A 48 -3.88 -17.77 5.46
CA TYR A 48 -2.69 -17.89 6.29
C TYR A 48 -2.66 -16.85 7.38
N CYS A 49 -2.16 -17.23 8.55
CA CYS A 49 -2.06 -16.34 9.71
C CYS A 49 -0.63 -16.29 10.18
N LEU A 50 -0.07 -15.09 10.35
CA LEU A 50 1.25 -14.98 10.92
C LEU A 50 1.23 -15.47 12.38
N GLY A 51 2.14 -16.37 12.75
CA GLY A 51 2.16 -16.95 14.09
C GLY A 51 3.06 -16.22 15.09
N HIS A 52 3.89 -15.29 14.62
CA HIS A 52 4.80 -14.48 15.44
C HIS A 52 5.36 -13.28 14.64
N ASP A 53 5.93 -12.31 15.36
CA ASP A 53 6.60 -11.17 14.73
C ASP A 53 7.83 -11.59 13.91
N LEU A 54 8.00 -10.99 12.73
CA LEU A 54 9.18 -11.17 11.88
C LEU A 54 10.16 -10.01 12.11
N LYS A 55 11.44 -10.31 12.31
CA LYS A 55 12.48 -9.31 12.62
C LYS A 55 13.75 -9.55 11.83
N GLN A 56 14.11 -8.60 10.98
CA GLN A 56 15.39 -8.53 10.28
C GLN A 56 16.20 -7.35 10.82
N VAL A 57 16.95 -7.57 11.90
CA VAL A 57 17.75 -6.52 12.59
C VAL A 57 19.26 -6.78 12.42
N PRO A 58 20.09 -5.72 12.35
CA PRO A 58 21.54 -5.90 12.36
C PRO A 58 21.95 -6.61 13.65
N ARG A 59 22.77 -7.65 13.55
CA ARG A 59 23.48 -8.15 14.74
C ARG A 59 24.52 -7.10 15.12
N THR A 60 24.62 -6.79 16.41
CA THR A 60 25.61 -5.85 16.97
C THR A 60 27.00 -6.15 16.41
N GLY A 61 27.62 -5.14 15.78
CA GLY A 61 28.74 -5.32 14.85
C GLY A 61 30.02 -5.94 15.42
N TRP A 62 30.16 -6.05 16.75
CA TRP A 62 31.33 -6.66 17.39
C TRP A 62 31.26 -8.20 17.46
N LEU A 63 30.09 -8.81 17.25
CA LEU A 63 29.89 -10.26 17.34
C LEU A 63 29.36 -10.87 16.03
N ARG A 64 29.86 -10.39 14.88
CA ARG A 64 29.50 -10.95 13.58
C ARG A 64 30.54 -11.99 13.16
N LEU A 65 30.19 -13.25 13.34
CA LEU A 65 30.97 -14.35 12.75
C LEU A 65 30.95 -14.21 11.22
N PRO A 66 32.08 -14.43 10.51
CA PRO A 66 32.18 -14.32 9.06
C PRO A 66 31.16 -15.16 8.28
N HIS A 67 30.57 -16.18 8.91
CA HIS A 67 29.60 -17.11 8.31
C HIS A 67 28.18 -16.93 8.85
N ALA A 68 27.90 -15.86 9.61
CA ALA A 68 26.56 -15.62 10.12
C ALA A 68 25.59 -15.35 8.96
N THR A 69 24.53 -16.16 8.86
CA THR A 69 23.48 -16.01 7.85
C THR A 69 22.83 -14.63 7.96
N ILE A 70 22.58 -14.02 6.80
CA ILE A 70 21.97 -12.71 6.66
C ILE A 70 20.60 -12.90 5.98
N PRO A 71 19.51 -12.27 6.49
CA PRO A 71 18.24 -12.31 5.79
C PRO A 71 18.30 -11.42 4.54
N HIS A 72 18.34 -12.02 3.35
CA HIS A 72 18.26 -11.29 2.06
C HIS A 72 16.85 -11.34 1.44
N GLU A 73 15.98 -12.17 2.01
CA GLU A 73 14.61 -12.38 1.55
C GLU A 73 13.67 -11.31 2.09
N ALA A 74 12.52 -11.15 1.43
CA ALA A 74 11.41 -10.39 1.97
C ALA A 74 10.91 -11.03 3.27
N MET A 75 10.45 -10.22 4.22
CA MET A 75 9.83 -10.75 5.44
C MET A 75 8.58 -11.57 5.10
N ILE A 76 7.81 -11.14 4.11
CA ILE A 76 6.67 -11.91 3.61
C ILE A 76 6.81 -12.02 2.09
N PHE A 77 7.05 -13.22 1.58
CA PHE A 77 7.04 -13.48 0.14
C PHE A 77 5.78 -14.25 -0.23
N VAL A 78 5.07 -13.77 -1.26
CA VAL A 78 3.86 -14.43 -1.78
C VAL A 78 4.04 -14.71 -3.26
N GLY A 79 3.93 -15.99 -3.62
CA GLY A 79 3.88 -16.46 -5.00
C GLY A 79 2.58 -16.06 -5.71
N PRO A 80 2.44 -16.33 -7.01
CA PRO A 80 1.17 -16.18 -7.70
C PRO A 80 0.11 -17.11 -7.11
N GLY A 81 -1.10 -16.60 -6.87
CA GLY A 81 -2.24 -17.40 -6.39
C GLY A 81 -3.23 -16.56 -5.60
N ASN A 82 -4.36 -17.17 -5.24
CA ASN A 82 -5.36 -16.58 -4.35
C ASN A 82 -4.94 -16.80 -2.89
N VAL A 83 -4.38 -15.77 -2.28
CA VAL A 83 -3.75 -15.87 -0.95
C VAL A 83 -4.29 -14.77 -0.07
N THR A 84 -4.80 -15.13 1.10
CA THR A 84 -5.06 -14.18 2.18
C THR A 84 -4.05 -14.41 3.29
N ILE A 85 -3.30 -13.36 3.65
CA ILE A 85 -2.44 -13.34 4.83
C ILE A 85 -3.04 -12.37 5.84
N ASP A 86 -3.51 -12.93 6.94
CA ASP A 86 -3.85 -12.20 8.15
C ASP A 86 -2.59 -12.10 9.04
N MET A 87 -2.12 -10.90 9.31
CA MET A 87 -0.99 -10.72 10.21
C MET A 87 -1.39 -10.92 11.68
N ALA A 88 -2.67 -11.07 12.00
CA ALA A 88 -3.18 -11.36 13.34
C ALA A 88 -2.66 -10.41 14.43
N GLY A 89 -2.44 -9.14 14.06
CA GLY A 89 -1.87 -8.11 14.94
C GLY A 89 -0.35 -8.15 15.08
N HIS A 90 0.34 -9.11 14.47
CA HIS A 90 1.80 -9.21 14.47
C HIS A 90 2.46 -8.14 13.60
N SER A 91 3.77 -8.01 13.81
CA SER A 91 4.63 -7.05 13.12
C SER A 91 5.72 -7.73 12.30
N ALA A 92 6.05 -7.13 11.15
CA ALA A 92 7.23 -7.45 10.37
C ALA A 92 8.14 -6.23 10.33
N VAL A 93 9.32 -6.31 10.95
CA VAL A 93 10.26 -5.19 11.09
C VAL A 93 11.61 -5.51 10.47
N ALA A 94 11.98 -4.76 9.45
CA ALA A 94 13.31 -4.78 8.84
C ALA A 94 14.07 -3.49 9.16
N ALA A 95 15.13 -3.61 9.95
CA ALA A 95 16.02 -2.53 10.36
C ALA A 95 17.40 -2.63 9.69
N ILE A 96 17.48 -3.25 8.53
CA ILE A 96 18.67 -3.40 7.69
C ILE A 96 18.41 -2.77 6.32
N ASP A 97 19.43 -2.18 5.69
CA ASP A 97 19.26 -1.34 4.48
C ASP A 97 18.65 -2.06 3.26
N TYR A 98 18.83 -3.38 3.18
CA TYR A 98 18.28 -4.23 2.11
C TYR A 98 17.08 -5.07 2.56
N GLY A 99 16.59 -4.87 3.78
CA GLY A 99 15.48 -5.63 4.33
C GLY A 99 14.17 -5.18 3.69
N LYS A 100 13.43 -6.15 3.14
CA LYS A 100 12.19 -5.90 2.38
C LYS A 100 11.00 -6.32 3.22
N GLY A 101 9.91 -5.59 3.10
CA GLY A 101 8.65 -5.90 3.76
C GLY A 101 7.92 -7.09 3.13
N MET A 102 6.69 -6.88 2.68
CA MET A 102 5.97 -7.84 1.87
C MET A 102 6.33 -7.66 0.39
N THR A 103 6.60 -8.77 -0.30
CA THR A 103 6.89 -8.76 -1.74
C THR A 103 6.08 -9.82 -2.47
N HIS A 104 5.40 -9.37 -3.50
CA HIS A 104 4.79 -10.19 -4.54
C HIS A 104 5.17 -9.64 -5.91
N LEU A 105 5.79 -10.49 -6.73
CA LEU A 105 6.12 -10.21 -8.12
C LEU A 105 5.52 -11.33 -8.97
N GLY A 106 4.26 -11.17 -9.37
CA GLY A 106 3.57 -12.12 -10.25
C GLY A 106 4.16 -12.05 -11.66
N GLY A 107 4.20 -13.15 -12.42
CA GLY A 107 4.70 -13.10 -13.80
C GLY A 107 5.41 -14.35 -14.32
N THR A 108 5.40 -14.54 -15.64
CA THR A 108 5.84 -15.78 -16.31
C THR A 108 7.16 -15.69 -17.06
N THR A 109 7.73 -14.50 -17.29
CA THR A 109 8.94 -14.39 -18.14
C THR A 109 10.22 -14.40 -17.32
N ARG A 110 11.08 -15.40 -17.59
CA ARG A 110 12.51 -15.31 -17.28
C ARG A 110 13.12 -14.11 -18.02
N THR A 111 14.24 -13.65 -17.50
CA THR A 111 15.12 -12.63 -18.12
C THR A 111 15.65 -13.04 -19.51
N ASP A 112 15.44 -14.29 -19.93
CA ASP A 112 15.89 -14.85 -21.22
C ASP A 112 14.84 -14.78 -22.34
N GLY A 113 13.66 -14.18 -22.08
CA GLY A 113 12.63 -13.98 -23.10
C GLY A 113 11.85 -15.24 -23.50
N ALA A 114 12.12 -16.41 -22.90
CA ALA A 114 11.39 -17.62 -23.21
C ALA A 114 9.98 -17.59 -22.60
N PRO A 115 8.90 -17.81 -23.39
CA PRO A 115 7.56 -17.98 -22.85
C PRO A 115 7.49 -19.27 -22.03
N ARG A 116 7.09 -19.18 -20.76
CA ARG A 116 6.58 -20.34 -20.02
C ARG A 116 5.07 -20.47 -20.24
N ALA A 117 4.57 -21.70 -20.20
CA ALA A 117 3.16 -22.00 -20.00
C ALA A 117 2.61 -21.11 -18.87
N PRO A 118 1.37 -20.60 -18.97
CA PRO A 118 0.83 -19.65 -18.02
C PRO A 118 0.83 -20.27 -16.62
N ARG A 119 1.85 -19.93 -15.81
CA ARG A 119 1.76 -20.08 -14.36
C ARG A 119 0.63 -19.17 -13.92
N GLU A 120 -0.17 -19.67 -13.00
CA GLU A 120 -1.40 -19.04 -12.52
C GLU A 120 -1.25 -17.52 -12.39
N VAL A 121 -2.23 -16.80 -12.92
CA VAL A 121 -2.23 -15.34 -12.86
C VAL A 121 -2.28 -14.97 -11.37
N ALA A 122 -1.35 -14.13 -10.94
CA ALA A 122 -1.38 -13.61 -9.58
C ALA A 122 -2.62 -12.73 -9.40
N ARG A 123 -3.61 -13.26 -8.69
CA ARG A 123 -4.90 -12.60 -8.45
C ARG A 123 -5.33 -12.79 -7.02
N ALA A 124 -6.04 -11.82 -6.47
CA ALA A 124 -6.68 -11.91 -5.16
C ALA A 124 -5.68 -12.17 -4.01
N ILE A 125 -4.57 -11.43 -3.99
CA ILE A 125 -3.66 -11.43 -2.84
C ILE A 125 -4.12 -10.37 -1.84
N THR A 126 -4.51 -10.81 -0.65
CA THR A 126 -4.93 -9.96 0.46
C THR A 126 -3.88 -10.02 1.58
N LEU A 127 -3.45 -8.86 2.06
CA LEU A 127 -2.65 -8.72 3.27
C LEU A 127 -3.42 -7.82 4.24
N ARG A 128 -3.59 -8.26 5.50
CA ARG A 128 -4.39 -7.50 6.46
C ARG A 128 -3.96 -7.62 7.92
N ASN A 129 -4.51 -6.75 8.76
CA ASN A 129 -4.51 -6.84 10.24
C ASN A 129 -3.11 -6.94 10.88
N GLY A 130 -2.25 -5.93 10.69
CA GLY A 130 -0.93 -5.94 11.31
C GLY A 130 -0.05 -4.75 10.93
N SER A 131 1.27 -4.91 11.06
CA SER A 131 2.20 -3.83 10.73
C SER A 131 3.45 -4.30 10.00
N ILE A 132 3.90 -3.50 9.04
CA ILE A 132 5.17 -3.70 8.34
C ILE A 132 5.99 -2.42 8.41
N ARG A 133 7.21 -2.53 8.91
CA ARG A 133 8.18 -1.45 8.95
C ARG A 133 9.47 -1.84 8.26
N THR A 134 9.92 -1.00 7.35
CA THR A 134 11.24 -1.05 6.70
C THR A 134 11.96 0.27 6.96
N THR A 135 13.28 0.29 6.78
CA THR A 135 14.07 1.54 6.85
C THR A 135 14.21 2.18 5.48
N VAL A 136 14.71 1.41 4.50
CA VAL A 136 15.04 1.92 3.16
C VAL A 136 14.11 1.36 2.08
N GLN A 137 13.84 0.06 2.10
CA GLN A 137 13.01 -0.58 1.07
C GLN A 137 11.53 -0.26 1.28
N ALA A 138 10.70 -0.53 0.26
CA ALA A 138 9.25 -0.45 0.43
C ALA A 138 8.75 -1.49 1.45
N ALA A 139 7.75 -1.09 2.24
CA ALA A 139 7.05 -1.97 3.17
C ALA A 139 6.18 -2.98 2.41
N VAL A 140 5.62 -2.59 1.26
CA VAL A 140 4.86 -3.49 0.39
C VAL A 140 5.22 -3.24 -1.07
N VAL A 141 5.56 -4.31 -1.79
CA VAL A 141 5.67 -4.34 -3.25
C VAL A 141 4.75 -5.44 -3.77
N MET A 142 3.73 -5.06 -4.55
CA MET A 142 2.83 -6.00 -5.22
C MET A 142 2.71 -5.63 -6.69
N ALA A 143 3.38 -6.37 -7.58
CA ALA A 143 3.38 -6.03 -9.00
C ALA A 143 3.13 -7.25 -9.87
N HIS A 144 2.27 -7.09 -10.88
CA HIS A 144 2.13 -8.07 -11.95
C HIS A 144 3.10 -7.77 -13.11
N ARG A 145 4.06 -8.66 -13.32
CA ARG A 145 5.05 -8.68 -14.41
C ARG A 145 4.59 -9.61 -15.54
N TRP A 146 3.96 -9.06 -16.57
CA TRP A 146 3.50 -9.88 -17.70
C TRP A 146 4.56 -10.06 -18.81
N ASN A 147 5.63 -9.25 -18.81
CA ASN A 147 6.85 -9.53 -19.57
C ASN A 147 8.10 -8.92 -18.89
N GLY A 148 9.29 -9.13 -19.49
CA GLY A 148 10.57 -8.63 -18.99
C GLY A 148 10.69 -7.10 -18.89
N GLU A 149 9.87 -6.35 -19.64
CA GLU A 149 9.92 -4.90 -19.87
C GLU A 149 8.82 -4.14 -19.09
N ASN A 150 7.79 -4.85 -18.64
CA ASN A 150 6.57 -4.27 -18.05
C ASN A 150 6.60 -4.14 -16.53
N LEU A 151 7.75 -4.37 -15.91
CA LEU A 151 7.95 -3.89 -14.56
C LEU A 151 8.37 -2.43 -14.69
N ARG A 152 7.45 -1.50 -14.39
CA ARG A 152 7.78 -0.06 -14.25
C ARG A 152 8.85 0.21 -13.17
N LEU A 153 9.33 -0.85 -12.51
CA LEU A 153 10.38 -0.88 -11.49
C LEU A 153 11.74 -1.32 -12.08
N SER A 154 12.03 -1.00 -13.34
CA SER A 154 13.10 -1.66 -14.09
C SER A 154 14.48 -1.63 -13.41
N ASN A 155 15.02 -2.84 -13.19
CA ASN A 155 16.40 -3.27 -13.39
C ASN A 155 17.56 -2.56 -12.64
N ARG A 156 17.40 -2.24 -11.36
CA ARG A 156 18.58 -2.25 -10.47
C ARG A 156 18.62 -3.55 -9.66
N PRO A 157 19.80 -4.16 -9.46
CA PRO A 157 19.92 -5.35 -8.64
C PRO A 157 19.26 -5.07 -7.29
N MET A 158 18.33 -5.96 -6.89
CA MET A 158 17.64 -5.91 -5.60
C MET A 158 18.69 -5.76 -4.47
N GLY A 159 18.94 -4.53 -4.01
CA GLY A 159 20.06 -4.19 -3.13
C GLY A 159 20.64 -2.79 -3.38
N ALA A 160 20.49 -2.23 -4.58
CA ALA A 160 20.62 -0.79 -4.80
C ALA A 160 19.24 -0.14 -4.62
N SER A 161 19.17 1.00 -3.93
CA SER A 161 17.94 1.79 -3.78
C SER A 161 17.12 1.80 -5.07
N PHE A 162 15.84 1.44 -4.96
CA PHE A 162 14.83 1.54 -6.04
C PHE A 162 14.61 2.98 -6.56
N LEU A 163 15.46 3.94 -6.18
CA LEU A 163 15.14 5.37 -6.03
C LEU A 163 15.86 6.31 -7.00
N VAL A 164 16.45 5.81 -8.09
CA VAL A 164 17.10 6.73 -9.04
C VAL A 164 16.69 6.42 -10.46
N GLY A 165 15.74 7.22 -10.95
CA GLY A 165 15.71 7.68 -12.34
C GLY A 165 15.38 6.65 -13.41
N ALA A 166 14.68 5.55 -13.10
CA ALA A 166 14.06 4.78 -14.17
C ALA A 166 12.85 5.58 -14.67
N GLU A 167 12.92 6.09 -15.91
CA GLU A 167 11.73 6.48 -16.65
C GLU A 167 10.77 5.27 -16.60
N LEU A 168 9.65 5.48 -15.91
CA LEU A 168 8.60 4.48 -15.78
C LEU A 168 8.19 4.12 -17.19
N SER A 169 8.42 2.87 -17.61
CA SER A 169 8.13 2.43 -18.97
C SER A 169 6.72 2.88 -19.35
N ASP A 170 6.63 3.60 -20.47
CA ASP A 170 5.38 4.10 -20.99
C ASP A 170 4.47 2.90 -21.28
N ALA A 171 3.57 2.55 -20.36
CA ALA A 171 2.27 2.16 -20.85
C ALA A 171 1.75 3.45 -21.47
N HIS A 172 1.93 3.63 -22.78
CA HIS A 172 1.60 4.85 -23.56
C HIS A 172 0.10 5.18 -23.54
N GLY A 173 -0.60 5.02 -22.41
CA GLY A 173 -2.05 5.06 -22.32
C GLY A 173 -2.75 3.72 -22.46
N ASP A 174 -2.03 2.64 -22.78
CA ASP A 174 -2.66 1.34 -23.08
C ASP A 174 -3.01 0.56 -21.80
N LEU A 175 -4.20 0.84 -21.28
CA LEU A 175 -4.74 0.21 -20.08
C LEU A 175 -5.06 -1.28 -20.26
N THR A 176 -5.12 -1.80 -21.49
CA THR A 176 -5.46 -3.21 -21.75
C THR A 176 -4.35 -4.18 -21.31
N ARG A 177 -3.15 -3.64 -21.11
CA ARG A 177 -1.96 -4.34 -20.63
C ARG A 177 -2.02 -4.70 -19.14
N TYR A 178 -2.87 -4.03 -18.38
CA TYR A 178 -3.03 -4.34 -16.96
C TYR A 178 -3.87 -5.60 -16.76
N GLN A 179 -3.29 -6.58 -16.07
CA GLN A 179 -4.04 -7.74 -15.60
C GLN A 179 -4.89 -7.36 -14.38
N ASN A 180 -6.08 -7.97 -14.31
CA ASN A 180 -6.87 -8.02 -13.10
C ASN A 180 -6.05 -8.71 -12.00
N THR A 181 -5.60 -7.95 -11.01
CA THR A 181 -4.77 -8.43 -9.89
C THR A 181 -5.56 -8.53 -8.61
N ASP A 182 -6.54 -7.64 -8.40
CA ASP A 182 -7.43 -7.68 -7.24
C ASP A 182 -6.65 -7.75 -5.90
N TYR A 183 -5.52 -7.05 -5.80
CA TYR A 183 -4.71 -7.01 -4.58
C TYR A 183 -5.40 -6.15 -3.53
N VAL A 184 -5.33 -6.58 -2.27
CA VAL A 184 -5.97 -5.90 -1.15
C VAL A 184 -4.98 -5.68 0.00
N LEU A 185 -4.86 -4.42 0.42
CA LEU A 185 -4.21 -4.01 1.67
C LEU A 185 -5.28 -3.45 2.61
N GLU A 186 -5.42 -4.05 3.79
CA GLU A 186 -6.53 -3.72 4.68
C GLU A 186 -6.14 -3.75 6.16
N ASP A 187 -6.52 -2.73 6.94
CA ASP A 187 -6.27 -2.69 8.39
C ASP A 187 -4.77 -2.87 8.75
N LEU A 188 -3.89 -2.19 8.00
CA LEU A 188 -2.43 -2.27 8.15
C LEU A 188 -1.82 -0.95 8.63
N THR A 189 -0.75 -1.04 9.42
CA THR A 189 0.20 0.07 9.60
C THR A 189 1.47 -0.19 8.81
N LEU A 190 1.74 0.63 7.81
CA LEU A 190 2.87 0.49 6.90
C LEU A 190 3.82 1.67 7.06
N THR A 191 5.12 1.40 7.21
CA THR A 191 6.11 2.45 7.46
C THR A 191 7.41 2.18 6.70
N SER A 192 7.92 3.22 6.06
CA SER A 192 9.27 3.29 5.46
C SER A 192 9.75 4.75 5.52
N ASP A 193 11.06 5.00 5.52
CA ASP A 193 11.57 6.38 5.48
C ASP A 193 11.43 7.02 4.07
N GLN A 194 11.01 6.23 3.07
CA GLN A 194 10.91 6.59 1.65
C GLN A 194 9.56 6.11 1.09
N ILE A 195 9.57 5.38 -0.04
CA ILE A 195 8.40 4.72 -0.61
C ILE A 195 7.92 3.63 0.36
N VAL A 196 6.63 3.61 0.66
CA VAL A 196 6.02 2.65 1.58
C VAL A 196 5.29 1.56 0.80
N VAL A 197 4.46 1.96 -0.15
CA VAL A 197 3.64 1.05 -0.95
C VAL A 197 3.94 1.27 -2.42
N LEU A 198 4.25 0.16 -3.09
CA LEU A 198 4.33 0.12 -4.53
C LEU A 198 3.41 -0.98 -5.05
N MET A 199 2.50 -0.61 -5.95
CA MET A 199 1.51 -1.54 -6.46
C MET A 199 1.23 -1.36 -7.94
N GLN A 200 1.21 -2.45 -8.70
CA GLN A 200 0.91 -2.46 -10.13
C GLN A 200 -0.10 -3.55 -10.49
N GLY A 201 -1.22 -3.14 -11.08
CA GLY A 201 -2.29 -4.03 -11.51
C GLY A 201 -3.66 -3.34 -11.54
N LYS A 202 -4.70 -4.08 -11.91
CA LYS A 202 -6.07 -3.58 -12.03
C LYS A 202 -6.95 -4.05 -10.87
N ARG A 203 -7.90 -3.19 -10.45
CA ARG A 203 -8.88 -3.43 -9.36
C ARG A 203 -8.27 -3.66 -7.98
N ASN A 204 -7.17 -2.97 -7.69
CA ASN A 204 -6.55 -3.06 -6.38
C ASN A 204 -7.29 -2.20 -5.34
N ILE A 205 -7.22 -2.61 -4.08
CA ILE A 205 -7.89 -1.96 -2.95
C ILE A 205 -6.87 -1.68 -1.85
N ILE A 206 -6.83 -0.45 -1.36
CA ILE A 206 -6.10 -0.08 -0.14
C ILE A 206 -7.10 0.62 0.77
N ARG A 207 -7.37 0.04 1.94
CA ARG A 207 -8.37 0.61 2.86
C ARG A 207 -8.03 0.46 4.33
N ARG A 208 -8.43 1.46 5.13
CA ARG A 208 -8.23 1.46 6.59
C ARG A 208 -6.77 1.25 7.00
N CYS A 209 -5.85 1.68 6.16
CA CYS A 209 -4.43 1.62 6.43
C CYS A 209 -3.92 2.94 7.02
N ARG A 210 -2.92 2.84 7.89
CA ARG A 210 -2.07 3.94 8.32
C ARG A 210 -0.73 3.83 7.60
N ILE A 211 -0.38 4.79 6.74
CA ILE A 211 0.78 4.73 5.85
C ILE A 211 1.69 5.91 6.17
N ILE A 212 2.93 5.63 6.56
CA ILE A 212 3.89 6.63 7.05
C ILE A 212 5.15 6.56 6.20
N GLY A 213 5.44 7.64 5.46
CA GLY A 213 6.46 7.64 4.41
C GLY A 213 7.16 8.99 4.17
N GLY A 214 8.12 8.96 3.25
CA GLY A 214 8.76 10.14 2.67
C GLY A 214 8.01 10.69 1.45
N ASN A 215 8.70 11.44 0.60
CA ASN A 215 8.19 11.81 -0.72
C ASN A 215 7.81 10.54 -1.52
N GLY A 216 6.74 10.58 -2.31
CA GLY A 216 6.31 9.43 -3.10
C GLY A 216 5.92 8.21 -2.26
N ALA A 217 5.42 8.41 -1.02
CA ALA A 217 5.11 7.34 -0.08
C ALA A 217 4.27 6.20 -0.68
N LEU A 218 3.37 6.52 -1.63
CA LEU A 218 2.63 5.54 -2.41
C LEU A 218 2.80 5.78 -3.91
N ASN A 219 3.17 4.71 -4.63
CA ASN A 219 3.22 4.68 -6.09
C ASN A 219 2.30 3.56 -6.61
N LEU A 220 1.16 3.94 -7.17
CA LEU A 220 0.11 3.02 -7.60
C LEU A 220 -0.11 3.13 -9.12
N PHE A 221 -0.15 1.97 -9.77
CA PHE A 221 -0.21 1.87 -11.22
C PHE A 221 -1.35 0.96 -11.67
N GLY A 222 -2.26 1.51 -12.47
CA GLY A 222 -3.32 0.76 -13.14
C GLY A 222 -4.74 1.18 -12.75
N PRO A 223 -5.74 0.72 -13.54
CA PRO A 223 -7.10 1.25 -13.47
C PRO A 223 -7.96 0.60 -12.37
N ASP A 224 -9.10 1.23 -12.11
CA ASP A 224 -10.15 0.81 -11.18
C ASP A 224 -9.65 0.63 -9.73
N LEU A 225 -8.67 1.45 -9.32
CA LEU A 225 -8.17 1.51 -7.95
C LEU A 225 -9.26 1.98 -6.98
N VAL A 226 -9.36 1.34 -5.81
CA VAL A 226 -10.12 1.84 -4.65
C VAL A 226 -9.14 2.17 -3.52
N PHE A 227 -9.10 3.43 -3.13
CA PHE A 227 -8.23 3.92 -2.07
C PHE A 227 -9.07 4.68 -1.04
N GLU A 228 -9.38 4.05 0.10
CA GLU A 228 -10.41 4.59 1.00
C GLU A 228 -10.15 4.45 2.49
N ASN A 229 -10.62 5.44 3.26
CA ASN A 229 -10.56 5.42 4.72
C ASN A 229 -9.13 5.23 5.27
N ASN A 230 -8.11 5.70 4.56
CA ASN A 230 -6.71 5.59 4.98
C ASN A 230 -6.23 6.88 5.67
N GLU A 231 -5.25 6.75 6.55
CA GLU A 231 -4.44 7.88 7.03
C GLU A 231 -3.04 7.81 6.41
N ILE A 232 -2.61 8.90 5.78
CA ILE A 232 -1.32 9.01 5.10
C ILE A 232 -0.53 10.13 5.77
N VAL A 233 0.61 9.78 6.36
CA VAL A 233 1.53 10.74 6.97
C VAL A 233 2.79 10.81 6.11
N MET A 234 2.95 11.91 5.39
CA MET A 234 4.14 12.16 4.57
C MET A 234 5.06 13.16 5.26
N THR A 235 6.34 12.82 5.39
CA THR A 235 7.40 13.78 5.74
C THR A 235 8.01 14.33 4.46
N ALA A 236 7.52 15.50 4.02
CA ALA A 236 7.98 16.17 2.82
C ALA A 236 9.40 16.71 2.98
N ARG A 237 10.24 16.45 1.99
CA ARG A 237 11.62 16.96 1.86
C ARG A 237 11.77 17.60 0.49
N SER A 238 12.67 18.57 0.34
CA SER A 238 12.94 19.11 -1.01
C SER A 238 13.37 17.99 -1.98
N PRO A 239 13.06 18.07 -3.29
CA PRO A 239 13.43 17.02 -4.23
C PRO A 239 14.93 16.68 -4.21
N ALA A 240 15.81 17.67 -4.02
CA ALA A 240 17.25 17.44 -3.88
C ALA A 240 17.62 16.54 -2.68
N GLN A 241 16.89 16.66 -1.57
CA GLN A 241 17.06 15.83 -0.36
C GLN A 241 16.34 14.47 -0.47
N ALA A 242 15.39 14.35 -1.38
CA ALA A 242 14.60 13.15 -1.63
C ALA A 242 15.06 12.38 -2.88
N GLY A 243 16.30 12.59 -3.35
CA GLY A 243 16.83 11.86 -4.51
C GLY A 243 16.11 12.15 -5.84
N GLY A 244 15.46 13.31 -5.96
CA GLY A 244 14.66 13.71 -7.13
C GLY A 244 13.17 13.38 -7.01
N GLU A 245 12.73 12.73 -5.93
CA GLU A 245 11.33 12.37 -5.76
C GLU A 245 10.44 13.61 -5.58
N PRO A 246 9.32 13.70 -6.31
CA PRO A 246 8.40 14.81 -6.16
C PRO A 246 7.72 14.76 -4.78
N GLN A 247 7.38 15.92 -4.24
CA GLN A 247 6.71 16.05 -2.95
C GLN A 247 5.22 15.70 -3.04
N VAL A 248 4.93 14.43 -3.33
CA VAL A 248 3.60 13.87 -3.53
C VAL A 248 3.41 12.72 -2.55
N ALA A 249 2.32 12.69 -1.78
CA ALA A 249 2.08 11.57 -0.88
C ALA A 249 1.58 10.31 -1.62
N LEU A 250 0.61 10.50 -2.52
CA LEU A 250 0.03 9.46 -3.36
C LEU A 250 0.19 9.80 -4.84
N TYR A 251 1.04 9.05 -5.54
CA TYR A 251 1.17 9.12 -6.99
C TYR A 251 0.36 7.99 -7.64
N VAL A 252 -0.55 8.36 -8.53
CA VAL A 252 -1.37 7.42 -9.30
C VAL A 252 -1.13 7.65 -10.78
N GLU A 253 -0.73 6.58 -11.47
CA GLU A 253 -0.58 6.58 -12.91
C GLU A 253 -1.44 5.48 -13.53
N ASP A 254 -2.04 5.77 -14.68
CA ASP A 254 -2.98 4.90 -15.38
C ASP A 254 -4.22 4.54 -14.54
N GLY A 255 -4.55 5.38 -13.56
CA GLY A 255 -5.63 5.22 -12.59
C GLY A 255 -7.01 5.52 -13.15
N ARG A 256 -7.34 5.04 -14.35
CA ARG A 256 -8.68 5.25 -14.93
C ARG A 256 -9.75 4.76 -13.96
N ASN A 257 -10.78 5.58 -13.72
CA ASN A 257 -11.88 5.32 -12.80
C ASN A 257 -11.45 5.09 -11.34
N ALA A 258 -10.25 5.52 -10.93
CA ALA A 258 -9.83 5.40 -9.53
C ALA A 258 -10.82 6.14 -8.61
N ARG A 259 -11.18 5.50 -7.50
CA ARG A 259 -12.03 6.06 -6.44
C ARG A 259 -11.19 6.27 -5.20
N ILE A 260 -11.00 7.53 -4.84
CA ILE A 260 -10.16 7.92 -3.71
C ILE A 260 -11.05 8.69 -2.74
N ARG A 261 -11.38 8.08 -1.60
CA ARG A 261 -12.39 8.67 -0.69
C ARG A 261 -12.10 8.53 0.79
N ASN A 262 -12.53 9.53 1.57
CA ASN A 262 -12.45 9.53 3.03
C ASN A 262 -11.03 9.30 3.57
N ASN A 263 -10.00 9.69 2.82
CA ASN A 263 -8.62 9.57 3.27
C ASN A 263 -8.19 10.86 3.96
N ARG A 264 -7.39 10.72 5.03
CA ARG A 264 -6.76 11.83 5.74
C ARG A 264 -5.28 11.88 5.39
N PHE A 265 -4.85 12.99 4.78
CA PHE A 265 -3.45 13.24 4.47
C PHE A 265 -2.87 14.25 5.47
N VAL A 266 -1.75 13.91 6.08
CA VAL A 266 -1.00 14.78 6.99
C VAL A 266 0.39 14.99 6.41
N ILE A 267 0.65 16.19 5.90
CA ILE A 267 1.91 16.54 5.22
C ILE A 267 2.73 17.45 6.12
N LYS A 268 3.89 16.95 6.55
CA LYS A 268 4.82 17.60 7.50
C LYS A 268 6.17 17.88 6.82
N GLY A 269 7.07 18.60 7.49
CA GLY A 269 8.43 18.87 7.01
C GLY A 269 8.53 20.16 6.20
N GLN A 270 8.98 20.07 4.95
CA GLN A 270 9.09 21.19 4.01
C GLN A 270 7.98 21.12 2.93
N PRO A 271 6.71 21.43 3.26
CA PRO A 271 5.57 21.16 2.37
C PRO A 271 5.40 22.16 1.23
N ASP A 272 6.28 23.16 1.06
CA ASP A 272 6.10 24.19 0.05
C ASP A 272 6.16 23.57 -1.36
N GLY A 273 5.02 23.59 -2.07
CA GLY A 273 4.86 22.92 -3.38
C GLY A 273 4.45 21.44 -3.30
N ALA A 274 4.28 20.90 -2.10
CA ALA A 274 3.79 19.54 -1.90
C ALA A 274 2.30 19.43 -2.23
N VAL A 275 1.91 18.25 -2.72
CA VAL A 275 0.51 17.89 -2.95
C VAL A 275 0.21 16.53 -2.32
N ALA A 276 -1.02 16.33 -1.84
CA ALA A 276 -1.42 15.03 -1.33
C ALA A 276 -1.49 13.99 -2.45
N MET A 277 -1.98 14.37 -3.63
CA MET A 277 -2.17 13.45 -4.75
C MET A 277 -1.64 14.00 -6.07
N ALA A 278 -1.06 13.15 -6.91
CA ALA A 278 -0.75 13.50 -8.29
C ALA A 278 -1.21 12.40 -9.24
N PHE A 279 -1.77 12.83 -10.37
CA PHE A 279 -2.38 11.96 -11.37
C PHE A 279 -1.71 12.12 -12.73
N LYS A 280 -1.25 11.01 -13.30
CA LYS A 280 -0.76 10.92 -14.69
C LYS A 280 -1.58 9.89 -15.44
N ASN A 281 -2.00 10.21 -16.66
CA ASN A 281 -2.83 9.38 -17.52
C ASN A 281 -4.04 8.72 -16.81
N SER A 282 -4.67 9.46 -15.88
CA SER A 282 -5.70 8.92 -14.99
C SER A 282 -7.03 9.61 -15.25
N ALA A 283 -7.83 9.05 -16.16
CA ALA A 283 -9.12 9.61 -16.55
C ALA A 283 -10.26 9.14 -15.63
N GLY A 284 -11.21 10.02 -15.31
CA GLY A 284 -12.41 9.67 -14.54
C GLY A 284 -12.13 9.38 -13.07
N VAL A 285 -11.10 9.97 -12.49
CA VAL A 285 -10.79 9.83 -11.06
C VAL A 285 -11.87 10.55 -10.26
N VAL A 286 -12.36 9.91 -9.19
CA VAL A 286 -13.34 10.50 -8.26
C VAL A 286 -12.69 10.70 -6.90
N LEU A 287 -12.70 11.95 -6.42
CA LEU A 287 -12.27 12.34 -5.08
C LEU A 287 -13.48 12.69 -4.23
N GLU A 288 -13.62 12.12 -3.03
CA GLU A 288 -14.76 12.36 -2.15
C GLU A 288 -14.32 12.33 -0.67
N GLY A 289 -14.64 13.37 0.11
CA GLY A 289 -14.39 13.37 1.57
C GLY A 289 -12.93 13.26 2.01
N ASN A 290 -11.96 13.49 1.12
CA ASN A 290 -10.54 13.49 1.50
C ASN A 290 -10.15 14.81 2.18
N THR A 291 -9.33 14.72 3.23
CA THR A 291 -8.83 15.89 3.97
C THR A 291 -7.31 15.98 3.88
N VAL A 292 -6.79 17.21 3.88
CA VAL A 292 -5.34 17.47 3.89
C VAL A 292 -5.01 18.44 5.02
N GLU A 293 -4.08 18.04 5.87
CA GLU A 293 -3.50 18.86 6.91
C GLU A 293 -2.08 19.27 6.50
N GLY A 294 -1.80 20.58 6.55
CA GLY A 294 -0.54 21.19 6.14
C GLY A 294 -0.71 22.20 5.00
N LYS A 295 0.39 22.85 4.59
CA LYS A 295 0.40 23.82 3.47
C LYS A 295 0.51 23.13 2.10
N ALA A 296 -0.29 22.10 1.87
CA ALA A 296 -0.23 21.28 0.66
C ALA A 296 -1.55 21.35 -0.13
N GLY A 297 -1.45 21.28 -1.46
CA GLY A 297 -2.62 21.15 -2.32
C GLY A 297 -3.25 19.77 -2.21
N LEU A 298 -4.56 19.66 -2.44
CA LEU A 298 -5.25 18.37 -2.43
C LEU A 298 -4.74 17.46 -3.56
N TYR A 299 -4.70 17.98 -4.79
CA TYR A 299 -4.19 17.21 -5.91
C TYR A 299 -3.63 18.09 -7.03
N ARG A 300 -2.93 17.47 -7.97
CA ARG A 300 -2.62 18.02 -9.30
C ARG A 300 -2.73 16.95 -10.38
N THR A 301 -2.99 17.36 -11.61
CA THR A 301 -2.79 16.53 -12.80
C THR A 301 -1.43 16.84 -13.41
N VAL A 302 -0.79 15.83 -13.99
CA VAL A 302 0.54 15.93 -14.61
C VAL A 302 0.42 16.02 -16.14
N ASP A 303 -0.74 15.70 -16.69
CA ASP A 303 -1.04 15.76 -18.12
C ASP A 303 -2.49 16.13 -18.40
N GLU A 304 -2.80 16.35 -19.68
CA GLU A 304 -4.14 16.68 -20.19
C GLU A 304 -5.08 15.47 -20.25
N LYS A 305 -4.54 14.24 -20.16
CA LYS A 305 -5.31 12.99 -20.22
C LYS A 305 -5.99 12.69 -18.89
N SER A 306 -5.50 13.27 -17.80
CA SER A 306 -6.02 13.05 -16.45
C SER A 306 -7.22 13.95 -16.19
N THR A 307 -8.33 13.34 -15.74
CA THR A 307 -9.57 14.06 -15.39
C THR A 307 -10.03 13.65 -14.00
N VAL A 308 -10.29 14.66 -13.16
CA VAL A 308 -10.61 14.47 -11.74
C VAL A 308 -11.94 15.16 -11.43
N GLN A 309 -12.88 14.40 -10.86
CA GLN A 309 -14.13 14.92 -10.32
C GLN A 309 -14.04 14.96 -8.78
N VAL A 310 -14.11 16.16 -8.20
CA VAL A 310 -14.23 16.33 -6.75
C VAL A 310 -15.70 16.37 -6.38
N ARG A 311 -16.13 15.50 -5.47
CA ARG A 311 -17.51 15.43 -4.96
C ARG A 311 -17.58 15.91 -3.52
N ALA A 312 -18.61 16.69 -3.21
CA ALA A 312 -18.94 17.04 -1.84
C ALA A 312 -19.39 15.79 -1.08
N VAL A 313 -19.08 15.73 0.22
CA VAL A 313 -19.62 14.71 1.11
C VAL A 313 -21.11 15.03 1.31
N THR A 314 -22.00 14.23 0.71
CA THR A 314 -23.42 14.26 1.08
C THR A 314 -23.53 13.76 2.51
N GLN A 315 -23.89 14.66 3.42
CA GLN A 315 -24.19 14.36 4.82
C GLN A 315 -25.46 13.53 4.96
#